data_AF-A0A9J7L2U3-F1
#
_entry.id   AF-A0A9J7L2U3-F1
#
_cell.length_a   1.000
_cell.length_b   1.000
_cell.length_c   1.000
_cell.angle_alpha   90.00
_cell.angle_beta   90.00
_cell.angle_gamma   90.00
#
_symmetry.space_group_name_H-M   'P 1'
#
loop_
_entity.id
_entity.type
_entity.pdbx_description
1 polymer ?
#
loop_
_entity_poly.entity_id
_entity_poly.type
_entity_poly.pdbx_seq_one_letter_code
_entity_poly.pdbx_strand_id
1 'polypeptide(L)'
;MSAFCHSVLRLSNFITRSRIAVKRLKFVSRPLLPACPPAVRKLPMICAAGVLPVVHAWWGQSSTSTPAPEEGTTAEVTDPVQQAIVQADELYSLGDTVELYQFLIQHKDSDDAGILWRLARATRDYAHLSTCKPEDRKTLTYQALQFAEQALHINPKDFACHKWYAICISDVGDYEGTKAKIANAYVIRDHFKEAIALNPEDATSVHLLGLWCFTMAEMPWYQAKIASVIFATPPTSTYDEALGYFLQAESVDPGFYSMNLLMLGKTYMRLGNTSAAMLWLEKVQTCPSKCEEDTQAKLEAEQLLKTLGAAS
;
A
#
# COMPACT_ATOMS: atom_id res chain seq x y z
N MET A 1 -30.67 48.56 -9.07
CA MET A 1 -29.47 49.26 -9.58
C MET A 1 -28.72 49.88 -8.42
N SER A 2 -27.43 49.54 -8.30
CA SER A 2 -26.37 50.34 -7.68
C SER A 2 -26.43 50.65 -6.18
N ALA A 3 -26.19 49.64 -5.32
CA ALA A 3 -25.57 49.85 -3.99
C ALA A 3 -24.90 48.58 -3.38
N PHE A 4 -24.50 47.59 -4.20
CA PHE A 4 -23.81 46.39 -3.68
C PHE A 4 -22.54 46.01 -4.46
N CYS A 5 -22.04 46.91 -5.31
CA CYS A 5 -20.90 46.66 -6.22
C CYS A 5 -19.62 47.45 -5.86
N HIS A 6 -19.46 47.88 -4.60
CA HIS A 6 -18.29 48.70 -4.19
C HIS A 6 -17.43 48.17 -3.04
N SER A 7 -17.70 46.98 -2.48
CA SER A 7 -16.88 46.40 -1.40
C SER A 7 -15.85 45.36 -1.86
N VAL A 8 -15.69 45.10 -3.16
CA VAL A 8 -14.75 44.08 -3.69
C VAL A 8 -13.44 44.70 -4.23
N LEU A 9 -13.24 46.02 -4.12
CA LEU A 9 -12.10 46.72 -4.74
C LEU A 9 -11.19 47.52 -3.77
N ARG A 10 -11.21 47.22 -2.46
CA ARG A 10 -10.32 47.86 -1.46
C ARG A 10 -9.53 46.91 -0.54
N LEU A 11 -9.28 45.68 -0.98
CA LEU A 11 -8.32 44.76 -0.32
C LEU A 11 -7.11 44.41 -1.21
N SER A 12 -6.91 45.14 -2.31
CA SER A 12 -5.83 44.91 -3.28
C SER A 12 -4.50 45.64 -2.97
N ASN A 13 -4.40 46.43 -1.89
CA ASN A 13 -3.22 47.32 -1.71
C ASN A 13 -2.59 47.35 -0.30
N PHE A 14 -2.62 46.24 0.45
CA PHE A 14 -1.91 46.14 1.74
C PHE A 14 -0.98 44.92 1.85
N ILE A 15 -0.44 44.44 0.73
CA ILE A 15 0.61 43.42 0.70
C ILE A 15 1.81 43.96 -0.09
N THR A 16 2.39 45.05 0.40
CA THR A 16 3.74 45.46 -0.01
C THR A 16 4.44 46.06 1.20
N ARG A 17 5.58 45.46 1.57
CA ARG A 17 6.55 45.83 2.63
C ARG A 17 6.34 45.16 4.00
N SER A 18 6.92 43.98 4.14
CA SER A 18 7.88 43.68 5.23
C SER A 18 8.61 42.37 4.90
N ARG A 19 9.80 42.49 4.29
CA ARG A 19 10.85 41.46 4.37
C ARG A 19 11.69 41.79 5.60
N ILE A 20 12.06 40.79 6.41
CA ILE A 20 13.43 40.55 6.91
C ILE A 20 13.51 39.14 7.55
N ALA A 21 14.35 38.32 6.92
CA ALA A 21 15.15 37.18 7.43
C ALA A 21 14.53 36.09 8.34
N VAL A 22 14.18 34.93 7.72
CA VAL A 22 14.36 33.60 8.33
C VAL A 22 14.96 32.66 7.28
N LYS A 23 16.02 31.94 7.68
CA LYS A 23 16.82 31.02 6.86
C LYS A 23 16.00 29.82 6.37
N ARG A 24 16.33 29.38 5.14
CA ARG A 24 15.77 28.26 4.38
C ARG A 24 15.64 26.95 5.18
N LEU A 25 14.44 26.42 5.29
CA LEU A 25 14.18 24.98 5.15
C LEU A 25 13.25 24.81 3.93
N LYS A 26 13.76 24.14 2.90
CA LYS A 26 12.96 23.75 1.74
C LYS A 26 12.02 22.64 2.20
N PHE A 27 10.74 22.97 2.36
CA PHE A 27 9.68 21.97 2.38
C PHE A 27 9.56 21.45 0.94
N VAL A 28 10.12 20.25 0.70
CA VAL A 28 9.95 19.57 -0.59
C VAL A 28 8.57 18.93 -0.56
N SER A 29 7.59 19.61 -1.13
CA SER A 29 6.29 19.01 -1.46
C SER A 29 6.54 17.91 -2.50
N ARG A 30 6.48 16.64 -2.06
CA ARG A 30 6.73 15.46 -2.88
C ARG A 30 5.45 15.12 -3.66
N PRO A 31 5.49 14.87 -4.98
CA PRO A 31 4.38 14.23 -5.66
C PRO A 31 4.32 12.77 -5.19
N LEU A 32 3.12 12.29 -4.88
CA LEU A 32 2.82 10.88 -4.66
C LEU A 32 2.10 10.37 -5.91
N LEU A 33 2.20 9.08 -6.22
CA LEU A 33 1.60 8.32 -7.33
C LEU A 33 1.24 6.91 -6.78
N PRO A 34 0.38 6.13 -7.46
CA PRO A 34 -0.38 5.04 -6.85
C PRO A 34 0.50 3.82 -6.51
N ALA A 35 0.04 3.04 -5.54
CA ALA A 35 0.77 1.88 -5.03
C ALA A 35 0.93 0.79 -6.10
N CYS A 36 2.14 0.22 -6.22
CA CYS A 36 2.43 -0.87 -7.14
C CYS A 36 1.59 -2.13 -6.80
N PRO A 37 0.89 -2.74 -7.77
CA PRO A 37 0.22 -4.03 -7.55
C PRO A 37 1.25 -5.13 -7.25
N PRO A 38 0.91 -6.14 -6.42
CA PRO A 38 1.80 -7.26 -6.15
C PRO A 38 2.10 -8.04 -7.43
N ALA A 39 3.35 -8.50 -7.56
CA ALA A 39 3.80 -9.23 -8.73
C ALA A 39 3.26 -10.66 -8.75
N VAL A 40 2.17 -10.91 -9.49
CA VAL A 40 1.68 -12.28 -9.72
C VAL A 40 2.62 -13.01 -10.69
N ARG A 41 3.51 -13.86 -10.16
CA ARG A 41 4.26 -14.83 -10.98
C ARG A 41 3.43 -16.11 -11.16
N LYS A 42 2.92 -16.35 -12.37
CA LYS A 42 2.42 -17.68 -12.77
C LYS A 42 3.60 -18.64 -12.89
N LEU A 43 3.72 -19.59 -11.97
CA LEU A 43 4.65 -20.73 -12.09
C LEU A 43 4.07 -21.76 -13.08
N PRO A 44 4.85 -22.27 -14.06
CA PRO A 44 4.40 -23.38 -14.89
C PRO A 44 4.56 -24.71 -14.11
N MET A 45 3.48 -25.48 -14.08
CA MET A 45 3.43 -26.84 -13.54
C MET A 45 4.20 -27.77 -14.49
N ILE A 46 5.37 -28.27 -14.07
CA ILE A 46 6.13 -29.29 -14.80
C ILE A 46 5.76 -30.66 -14.22
N CYS A 47 4.89 -31.40 -14.93
CA CYS A 47 4.60 -32.81 -14.63
C CYS A 47 5.73 -33.70 -15.15
N ALA A 48 6.39 -34.42 -14.24
CA ALA A 48 7.36 -35.46 -14.57
C ALA A 48 6.66 -36.78 -14.93
N ALA A 49 7.03 -37.34 -16.08
CA ALA A 49 6.60 -38.64 -16.59
C ALA A 49 7.34 -39.80 -15.89
N GLY A 50 6.67 -40.94 -15.70
CA GLY A 50 7.27 -42.14 -15.12
C GLY A 50 6.44 -43.43 -15.24
N VAL A 51 6.55 -44.09 -16.41
CA VAL A 51 6.70 -45.55 -16.66
C VAL A 51 5.76 -46.58 -16.01
N LEU A 52 5.07 -47.35 -16.87
CA LEU A 52 4.35 -48.62 -16.65
C LEU A 52 5.28 -49.86 -16.63
N PRO A 53 4.83 -51.00 -16.06
CA PRO A 53 4.54 -52.19 -16.91
C PRO A 53 3.22 -52.91 -16.52
N VAL A 54 2.35 -53.34 -17.48
CA VAL A 54 2.28 -54.67 -18.17
C VAL A 54 1.96 -55.83 -17.19
N VAL A 55 0.97 -56.74 -17.28
CA VAL A 55 -0.16 -57.11 -18.17
C VAL A 55 -1.03 -58.14 -17.40
N HIS A 56 -2.34 -58.22 -17.66
CA HIS A 56 -2.98 -59.47 -18.11
C HIS A 56 -4.40 -59.21 -18.61
N ALA A 57 -4.64 -59.61 -19.86
CA ALA A 57 -5.91 -59.54 -20.56
C ALA A 57 -6.86 -60.66 -20.12
N TRP A 58 -8.15 -60.36 -19.96
CA TRP A 58 -9.24 -61.34 -19.97
C TRP A 58 -10.40 -60.80 -20.82
N TRP A 59 -10.85 -61.64 -21.75
CA TRP A 59 -11.93 -61.40 -22.71
C TRP A 59 -13.32 -61.51 -22.05
N GLY A 60 -14.26 -60.67 -22.49
CA GLY A 60 -15.67 -60.81 -22.14
C GLY A 60 -16.54 -59.79 -22.87
N GLN A 61 -17.09 -60.19 -24.02
CA GLN A 61 -18.07 -59.41 -24.78
C GLN A 61 -19.39 -59.29 -24.01
N SER A 62 -19.91 -58.09 -23.86
CA SER A 62 -21.33 -57.81 -23.65
C SER A 62 -21.61 -56.41 -24.16
N SER A 63 -22.38 -56.34 -25.23
CA SER A 63 -22.86 -55.13 -25.88
C SER A 63 -23.78 -54.34 -24.94
N THR A 64 -23.31 -53.21 -24.46
CA THR A 64 -24.14 -52.14 -23.90
C THR A 64 -23.73 -50.84 -24.57
N SER A 65 -24.68 -50.24 -25.26
CA SER A 65 -24.58 -48.94 -25.93
C SER A 65 -24.04 -47.87 -24.98
N THR A 66 -22.84 -47.37 -25.27
CA THR A 66 -22.28 -46.15 -24.68
C THR A 66 -23.11 -44.96 -25.16
N PRO A 67 -23.76 -44.17 -24.28
CA PRO A 67 -24.16 -42.83 -24.66
C PRO A 67 -22.90 -41.97 -24.76
N ALA A 68 -22.81 -41.17 -25.81
CA ALA A 68 -21.74 -40.18 -26.01
C ALA A 68 -21.58 -39.29 -24.77
N PRO A 69 -20.37 -38.84 -24.42
CA PRO A 69 -20.22 -37.83 -23.40
C PRO A 69 -20.83 -36.54 -23.93
N GLU A 70 -21.94 -36.12 -23.34
CA GLU A 70 -22.43 -34.75 -23.48
C GLU A 70 -21.35 -33.83 -22.92
N GLU A 71 -20.65 -33.11 -23.79
CA GLU A 71 -19.89 -31.92 -23.44
C GLU A 71 -20.88 -30.86 -22.97
N GLY A 72 -21.35 -31.02 -21.73
CA GLY A 72 -21.96 -29.96 -20.96
C GLY A 72 -20.87 -28.98 -20.57
N THR A 73 -20.63 -27.99 -21.41
CA THR A 73 -20.04 -26.72 -20.97
C THR A 73 -20.99 -26.14 -19.94
N THR A 74 -20.83 -26.50 -18.67
CA THR A 74 -21.40 -25.75 -17.56
C THR A 74 -20.74 -24.38 -17.60
N ALA A 75 -21.39 -23.43 -18.26
CA ALA A 75 -21.07 -22.02 -18.09
C ALA A 75 -21.25 -21.73 -16.60
N GLU A 76 -20.14 -21.60 -15.88
CA GLU A 76 -20.09 -21.27 -14.48
C GLU A 76 -20.72 -19.88 -14.33
N VAL A 77 -21.97 -19.83 -13.84
CA VAL A 77 -22.67 -18.58 -13.55
C VAL A 77 -21.94 -17.94 -12.38
N THR A 78 -20.95 -17.12 -12.67
CA THR A 78 -20.22 -16.36 -11.67
C THR A 78 -21.13 -15.30 -11.09
N ASP A 79 -21.23 -15.25 -9.76
CA ASP A 79 -21.93 -14.22 -8.99
C ASP A 79 -21.54 -12.81 -9.47
N PRO A 80 -22.49 -11.89 -9.74
CA PRO A 80 -22.18 -10.53 -10.18
C PRO A 80 -21.15 -9.79 -9.30
N VAL A 81 -21.15 -10.03 -7.98
CA VAL A 81 -20.14 -9.46 -7.08
C VAL A 81 -18.75 -10.03 -7.39
N GLN A 82 -18.67 -11.35 -7.56
CA GLN A 82 -17.42 -12.03 -7.92
C GLN A 82 -16.89 -11.55 -9.28
N GLN A 83 -17.77 -11.34 -10.27
CA GLN A 83 -17.37 -10.78 -11.57
C GLN A 83 -16.79 -9.37 -11.42
N ALA A 84 -17.42 -8.51 -10.61
CA ALA A 84 -16.92 -7.17 -10.35
C ALA A 84 -15.56 -7.19 -9.62
N ILE A 85 -15.37 -8.11 -8.66
CA ILE A 85 -14.09 -8.31 -7.99
C ILE A 85 -12.99 -8.71 -8.98
N VAL A 86 -13.26 -9.69 -9.86
CA VAL A 86 -12.30 -10.14 -10.86
C VAL A 86 -11.91 -9.00 -11.79
N GLN A 87 -12.89 -8.26 -12.32
CA GLN A 87 -12.63 -7.11 -13.19
C GLN A 87 -11.82 -6.01 -12.48
N ALA A 88 -12.12 -5.72 -11.21
CA ALA A 88 -11.38 -4.74 -10.42
C ALA A 88 -9.92 -5.17 -10.20
N ASP A 89 -9.67 -6.44 -9.94
CA ASP A 89 -8.31 -6.96 -9.75
C ASP A 89 -7.53 -7.01 -11.07
N GLU A 90 -8.19 -7.27 -12.20
CA GLU A 90 -7.61 -7.15 -13.54
C GLU A 90 -7.17 -5.71 -13.84
N LEU A 91 -8.08 -4.74 -13.69
CA LEU A 91 -7.78 -3.31 -13.88
C LEU A 91 -6.65 -2.84 -12.94
N TYR A 92 -6.64 -3.31 -11.70
CA TYR A 92 -5.56 -3.01 -10.76
C TYR A 92 -4.21 -3.59 -11.23
N SER A 93 -4.20 -4.82 -11.74
CA SER A 93 -2.98 -5.47 -12.25
C SER A 93 -2.38 -4.78 -13.48
N LEU A 94 -3.23 -4.13 -14.29
CA LEU A 94 -2.81 -3.34 -15.46
C LEU A 94 -2.30 -1.95 -15.09
N GLY A 95 -2.58 -1.47 -13.88
CA GLY A 95 -2.21 -0.13 -13.42
C GLY A 95 -3.17 0.97 -13.88
N ASP A 96 -4.34 0.61 -14.43
CA ASP A 96 -5.35 1.54 -14.97
C ASP A 96 -6.17 2.21 -13.85
N THR A 97 -5.47 2.96 -13.00
CA THR A 97 -6.00 3.52 -11.73
C THR A 97 -7.25 4.38 -11.93
N VAL A 98 -7.31 5.17 -13.01
CA VAL A 98 -8.48 6.02 -13.32
C VAL A 98 -9.70 5.18 -13.68
N GLU A 99 -9.51 4.16 -14.53
CA GLU A 99 -10.58 3.27 -14.97
C GLU A 99 -11.06 2.39 -13.82
N LEU A 100 -10.13 1.86 -13.01
CA LEU A 100 -10.43 1.12 -11.79
C LEU A 100 -11.31 1.93 -10.83
N TYR A 101 -10.96 3.18 -10.57
CA TYR A 101 -11.77 4.06 -9.72
C TYR A 101 -13.15 4.33 -10.33
N GLN A 102 -13.22 4.65 -11.63
CA GLN A 102 -14.50 4.91 -12.33
C GLN A 102 -15.41 3.68 -12.39
N PHE A 103 -14.83 2.48 -12.42
CA PHE A 103 -15.56 1.22 -12.34
C PHE A 103 -16.09 1.00 -10.92
N LEU A 104 -15.21 0.98 -9.91
CA LEU A 104 -15.59 0.66 -8.53
C LEU A 104 -16.52 1.69 -7.88
N ILE A 105 -16.45 2.97 -8.26
CA ILE A 105 -17.32 4.00 -7.68
C ILE A 105 -18.80 3.78 -8.00
N GLN A 106 -19.11 3.01 -9.04
CA GLN A 106 -20.47 2.58 -9.38
C GLN A 106 -21.04 1.61 -8.34
N HIS A 107 -20.18 0.98 -7.54
CA HIS A 107 -20.50 0.04 -6.48
C HIS A 107 -20.31 0.62 -5.07
N LYS A 108 -20.25 1.95 -4.93
CA LYS A 108 -20.01 2.62 -3.64
C LYS A 108 -21.02 2.30 -2.53
N ASP A 109 -22.23 1.86 -2.91
CA ASP A 109 -23.32 1.51 -2.00
C ASP A 109 -23.42 -0.01 -1.79
N SER A 110 -22.38 -0.77 -2.19
CA SER A 110 -22.31 -2.23 -1.98
C SER A 110 -22.23 -2.58 -0.50
N ASP A 111 -22.86 -3.70 -0.13
CA ASP A 111 -22.75 -4.34 1.18
C ASP A 111 -21.70 -5.47 1.21
N ASP A 112 -20.86 -5.58 0.16
CA ASP A 112 -19.75 -6.51 0.11
C ASP A 112 -18.44 -5.83 0.53
N ALA A 113 -17.81 -6.37 1.58
CA ALA A 113 -16.54 -5.85 2.09
C ALA A 113 -15.42 -5.91 1.04
N GLY A 114 -15.42 -6.96 0.19
CA GLY A 114 -14.44 -7.20 -0.86
C GLY A 114 -14.43 -6.10 -1.93
N ILE A 115 -15.61 -5.59 -2.28
CA ILE A 115 -15.77 -4.43 -3.16
C ILE A 115 -15.33 -3.15 -2.46
N LEU A 116 -15.78 -2.92 -1.23
CA LEU A 116 -15.54 -1.65 -0.54
C LEU A 116 -14.07 -1.40 -0.21
N TRP A 117 -13.29 -2.41 0.24
CA TRP A 117 -11.87 -2.17 0.48
C TRP A 117 -11.10 -1.94 -0.84
N ARG A 118 -11.53 -2.56 -1.95
CA ARG A 118 -10.96 -2.30 -3.28
C ARG A 118 -11.28 -0.87 -3.73
N LEU A 119 -12.49 -0.40 -3.47
CA LEU A 119 -12.88 0.98 -3.74
C LEU A 119 -12.10 1.97 -2.86
N ALA A 120 -11.85 1.65 -1.59
CA ALA A 120 -10.98 2.46 -0.72
C ALA A 120 -9.57 2.60 -1.33
N ARG A 121 -8.96 1.48 -1.74
CA ARG A 121 -7.68 1.45 -2.45
C ARG A 121 -7.71 2.31 -3.71
N ALA A 122 -8.67 2.08 -4.60
CA ALA A 122 -8.76 2.79 -5.88
C ALA A 122 -8.98 4.30 -5.69
N THR A 123 -9.79 4.70 -4.71
CA THR A 123 -10.04 6.09 -4.38
C THR A 123 -8.78 6.78 -3.86
N ARG A 124 -8.04 6.10 -2.98
CA ARG A 124 -6.74 6.56 -2.48
C ARG A 124 -5.72 6.71 -3.60
N ASP A 125 -5.57 5.66 -4.42
CA ASP A 125 -4.61 5.63 -5.52
C ASP A 125 -4.94 6.72 -6.56
N TYR A 126 -6.23 6.94 -6.85
CA TYR A 126 -6.69 8.06 -7.68
C TYR A 126 -6.36 9.43 -7.06
N ALA A 127 -6.57 9.61 -5.75
CA ALA A 127 -6.20 10.84 -5.02
C ALA A 127 -4.70 11.14 -5.09
N HIS A 128 -3.87 10.10 -5.17
CA HIS A 128 -2.45 10.20 -5.36
C HIS A 128 -2.04 10.35 -6.84
N LEU A 129 -2.91 10.30 -7.84
CA LEU A 129 -2.46 10.57 -9.20
C LEU A 129 -2.01 12.02 -9.39
N SER A 130 -0.95 12.23 -10.17
CA SER A 130 -0.47 13.57 -10.56
C SER A 130 -1.52 14.34 -11.38
N THR A 131 -2.37 13.60 -12.10
CA THR A 131 -3.52 14.12 -12.85
C THR A 131 -4.72 14.47 -11.96
N CYS A 132 -4.76 14.01 -10.70
CA CYS A 132 -5.79 14.40 -9.75
C CYS A 132 -5.61 15.85 -9.32
N LYS A 133 -6.68 16.63 -9.42
CA LYS A 133 -6.71 18.04 -9.05
C LYS A 133 -6.37 18.22 -7.56
N PRO A 134 -5.43 19.09 -7.20
CA PRO A 134 -5.02 19.29 -5.81
C PRO A 134 -6.17 19.57 -4.83
N GLU A 135 -7.20 20.30 -5.28
CA GLU A 135 -8.39 20.63 -4.51
C GLU A 135 -9.26 19.41 -4.15
N ASP A 136 -9.24 18.35 -4.97
CA ASP A 136 -10.07 17.16 -4.80
C ASP A 136 -9.38 16.12 -3.89
N ARG A 137 -8.05 16.15 -3.79
CA ARG A 137 -7.25 15.15 -3.07
C ARG A 137 -7.71 14.95 -1.64
N LYS A 138 -7.90 16.04 -0.90
CA LYS A 138 -8.36 15.96 0.49
C LYS A 138 -9.70 15.23 0.59
N THR A 139 -10.68 15.61 -0.24
CA THR A 139 -12.01 14.99 -0.25
C THR A 139 -11.90 13.50 -0.56
N LEU A 140 -11.14 13.12 -1.58
CA LEU A 140 -10.93 11.72 -1.97
C LEU A 140 -10.23 10.91 -0.87
N THR A 141 -9.24 11.48 -0.18
CA THR A 141 -8.57 10.79 0.93
C THR A 141 -9.54 10.48 2.07
N TYR A 142 -10.43 11.41 2.43
CA TYR A 142 -11.46 11.13 3.43
C TYR A 142 -12.53 10.15 2.94
N GLN A 143 -12.88 10.16 1.64
CA GLN A 143 -13.78 9.16 1.07
C GLN A 143 -13.19 7.75 1.10
N ALA A 144 -11.89 7.62 0.77
CA ALA A 144 -11.18 6.34 0.88
C ALA A 144 -11.26 5.76 2.30
N LEU A 145 -11.08 6.62 3.32
CA LEU A 145 -11.25 6.22 4.72
C LEU A 145 -12.67 5.74 5.01
N GLN A 146 -13.70 6.45 4.57
CA GLN A 146 -15.10 6.05 4.78
C GLN A 146 -15.39 4.67 4.18
N PHE A 147 -14.91 4.39 2.97
CA PHE A 147 -15.08 3.08 2.35
C PHE A 147 -14.33 1.98 3.10
N ALA A 148 -13.11 2.26 3.58
CA ALA A 148 -12.35 1.31 4.37
C ALA A 148 -13.00 1.01 5.74
N GLU A 149 -13.58 2.03 6.39
CA GLU A 149 -14.36 1.89 7.62
C GLU A 149 -15.58 0.99 7.43
N GLN A 150 -16.33 1.21 6.33
CA GLN A 150 -17.48 0.40 5.99
C GLN A 150 -17.08 -1.06 5.70
N ALA A 151 -16.02 -1.27 4.91
CA ALA A 151 -15.51 -2.61 4.61
C ALA A 151 -15.13 -3.37 5.89
N LEU A 152 -14.40 -2.71 6.79
CA LEU A 152 -14.01 -3.26 8.09
C LEU A 152 -15.22 -3.56 8.99
N HIS A 153 -16.24 -2.70 8.98
CA HIS A 153 -17.46 -2.94 9.75
C HIS A 153 -18.21 -4.19 9.26
N ILE A 154 -18.26 -4.40 7.95
CA ILE A 154 -18.94 -5.54 7.32
C ILE A 154 -18.16 -6.84 7.58
N ASN A 155 -16.84 -6.82 7.39
CA ASN A 155 -16.02 -8.01 7.57
C ASN A 155 -14.72 -7.72 8.35
N PRO A 156 -14.76 -7.72 9.70
CA PRO A 156 -13.57 -7.52 10.54
C PRO A 156 -12.65 -8.75 10.58
N LYS A 157 -12.92 -9.80 9.80
CA LYS A 157 -12.06 -10.99 9.69
C LYS A 157 -11.30 -11.04 8.37
N ASP A 158 -11.46 -10.04 7.50
CA ASP A 158 -10.68 -9.90 6.28
C ASP A 158 -9.45 -9.04 6.54
N PHE A 159 -8.27 -9.61 6.33
CA PHE A 159 -6.99 -8.91 6.49
C PHE A 159 -6.92 -7.64 5.62
N ALA A 160 -7.53 -7.65 4.42
CA ALA A 160 -7.49 -6.53 3.50
C ALA A 160 -8.28 -5.33 4.04
N CYS A 161 -9.37 -5.59 4.75
CA CYS A 161 -10.15 -4.54 5.43
C CYS A 161 -9.31 -3.85 6.51
N HIS A 162 -8.60 -4.62 7.33
CA HIS A 162 -7.67 -4.07 8.33
C HIS A 162 -6.52 -3.29 7.69
N LYS A 163 -5.89 -3.84 6.65
CA LYS A 163 -4.79 -3.19 5.92
C LYS A 163 -5.21 -1.84 5.34
N TRP A 164 -6.29 -1.80 4.57
CA TRP A 164 -6.72 -0.57 3.90
C TRP A 164 -7.26 0.46 4.88
N TYR A 165 -7.92 0.04 5.97
CA TYR A 165 -8.31 0.95 7.04
C TYR A 165 -7.09 1.64 7.67
N ALA A 166 -6.06 0.87 8.05
CA ALA A 166 -4.83 1.42 8.62
C ALA A 166 -4.10 2.38 7.67
N ILE A 167 -4.03 2.04 6.38
CA ILE A 167 -3.45 2.92 5.35
C ILE A 167 -4.24 4.24 5.23
N CYS A 168 -5.57 4.16 5.10
CA CYS A 168 -6.39 5.36 4.93
C CYS A 168 -6.39 6.25 6.18
N ILE A 169 -6.35 5.69 7.41
CA ILE A 169 -6.17 6.48 8.63
C ILE A 169 -4.82 7.22 8.61
N SER A 170 -3.75 6.55 8.15
CA SER A 170 -2.45 7.18 8.02
C SER A 170 -2.49 8.37 7.04
N ASP A 171 -3.15 8.20 5.89
CA ASP A 171 -3.24 9.23 4.87
C ASP A 171 -4.06 10.46 5.34
N VAL A 172 -5.21 10.28 6.01
CA VAL A 172 -5.98 11.43 6.53
C VAL A 172 -5.20 12.21 7.59
N GLY A 173 -4.27 11.57 8.29
CA GLY A 173 -3.40 12.21 9.27
C GLY A 173 -2.64 13.41 8.71
N ASP A 174 -2.32 13.42 7.41
CA ASP A 174 -1.67 14.57 6.74
C ASP A 174 -2.53 15.84 6.78
N TYR A 175 -3.85 15.71 6.92
CA TYR A 175 -4.80 16.82 7.00
C TYR A 175 -5.24 17.17 8.43
N GLU A 176 -5.12 16.24 9.37
CA GLU A 176 -5.58 16.41 10.76
C GLU A 176 -4.49 16.95 11.70
N GLY A 177 -3.25 16.95 11.23
CA GLY A 177 -2.10 17.49 11.94
C GLY A 177 -1.52 16.53 12.98
N THR A 178 -0.43 16.98 13.59
CA THR A 178 0.47 16.13 14.38
C THR A 178 -0.22 15.41 15.54
N LYS A 179 -1.15 16.07 16.25
CA LYS A 179 -1.84 15.49 17.41
C LYS A 179 -2.67 14.27 17.02
N ALA A 180 -3.43 14.35 15.93
CA ALA A 180 -4.23 13.25 15.42
C ALA A 180 -3.36 12.10 14.92
N LYS A 181 -2.28 12.40 14.18
CA LYS A 181 -1.29 11.39 13.76
C LYS A 181 -0.75 10.57 14.93
N ILE A 182 -0.42 11.23 16.05
CA ILE A 182 0.08 10.56 17.25
C ILE A 182 -0.99 9.65 17.86
N ALA A 183 -2.23 10.16 18.00
CA ALA A 183 -3.33 9.38 18.57
C ALA A 183 -3.65 8.14 17.71
N ASN A 184 -3.68 8.32 16.40
CA ASN A 184 -4.01 7.26 15.44
C ASN A 184 -2.86 6.26 15.25
N ALA A 185 -1.63 6.56 15.67
CA ALA A 185 -0.49 5.67 15.49
C ALA A 185 -0.70 4.29 16.17
N TYR A 186 -1.38 4.22 17.32
CA TYR A 186 -1.71 2.92 17.93
C TYR A 186 -2.75 2.16 17.14
N VAL A 187 -3.80 2.84 16.69
CA VAL A 187 -4.87 2.25 15.88
C VAL A 187 -4.26 1.64 14.61
N ILE A 188 -3.44 2.41 13.90
CA ILE A 188 -2.72 1.94 12.70
C ILE A 188 -1.90 0.69 12.98
N ARG A 189 -1.09 0.70 14.06
CA ARG A 189 -0.28 -0.47 14.46
C ARG A 189 -1.13 -1.70 14.71
N ASP A 190 -2.20 -1.54 15.47
CA ASP A 190 -3.04 -2.66 15.91
C ASP A 190 -3.80 -3.27 14.74
N HIS A 191 -4.25 -2.45 13.78
CA HIS A 191 -4.84 -2.96 12.54
C HIS A 191 -3.82 -3.65 11.64
N PHE A 192 -2.57 -3.17 11.51
CA PHE A 192 -1.56 -3.92 10.78
C PHE A 192 -1.20 -5.25 11.45
N LYS A 193 -1.13 -5.30 12.79
CA LYS A 193 -0.93 -6.56 13.51
C LYS A 193 -2.07 -7.54 13.26
N GLU A 194 -3.30 -7.09 13.29
CA GLU A 194 -4.47 -7.93 13.00
C GLU A 194 -4.47 -8.40 11.54
N ALA A 195 -4.13 -7.53 10.58
CA ALA A 195 -3.98 -7.92 9.18
C ALA A 195 -2.93 -9.04 9.00
N ILE A 196 -1.77 -8.93 9.66
CA ILE A 196 -0.73 -9.96 9.63
C ILE A 196 -1.18 -11.25 10.32
N ALA A 197 -1.96 -11.16 11.41
CA ALA A 197 -2.49 -12.33 12.10
C ALA A 197 -3.52 -13.08 11.23
N LEU A 198 -4.36 -12.36 10.49
CA LEU A 198 -5.36 -12.91 9.59
C LEU A 198 -4.74 -13.46 8.30
N ASN A 199 -3.71 -12.79 7.76
CA ASN A 199 -2.96 -13.26 6.59
C ASN A 199 -1.45 -12.98 6.74
N PRO A 200 -0.67 -13.94 7.25
CA PRO A 200 0.78 -13.78 7.41
C PRO A 200 1.55 -13.80 6.08
N GLU A 201 0.90 -14.16 4.97
CA GLU A 201 1.49 -14.18 3.62
C GLU A 201 1.38 -12.83 2.89
N ASP A 202 0.71 -11.82 3.48
CA ASP A 202 0.66 -10.47 2.92
C ASP A 202 1.91 -9.66 3.28
N ALA A 203 2.97 -9.78 2.45
CA ALA A 203 4.23 -9.07 2.63
C ALA A 203 4.05 -7.53 2.77
N THR A 204 3.02 -6.95 2.14
CA THR A 204 2.70 -5.52 2.25
C THR A 204 2.33 -5.13 3.68
N SER A 205 1.45 -5.88 4.37
CA SER A 205 1.08 -5.58 5.77
C SER A 205 2.30 -5.68 6.70
N VAL A 206 3.14 -6.69 6.50
CA VAL A 206 4.38 -6.87 7.26
C VAL A 206 5.33 -5.68 7.04
N HIS A 207 5.53 -5.27 5.80
CA HIS A 207 6.35 -4.10 5.47
C HIS A 207 5.81 -2.81 6.11
N LEU A 208 4.49 -2.59 6.06
CA LEU A 208 3.87 -1.39 6.65
C LEU A 208 4.02 -1.35 8.17
N LEU A 209 3.98 -2.50 8.85
CA LEU A 209 4.29 -2.57 10.27
C LEU A 209 5.78 -2.29 10.55
N GLY A 210 6.68 -2.74 9.68
CA GLY A 210 8.10 -2.36 9.73
C GLY A 210 8.31 -0.85 9.54
N LEU A 211 7.59 -0.23 8.60
CA LEU A 211 7.62 1.21 8.36
C LEU A 211 7.09 1.99 9.58
N TRP A 212 6.04 1.49 10.22
CA TRP A 212 5.56 2.03 11.49
C TRP A 212 6.64 1.99 12.57
N CYS A 213 7.30 0.84 12.75
CA CYS A 213 8.38 0.66 13.73
C CYS A 213 9.55 1.62 13.46
N PHE A 214 10.00 1.70 12.21
CA PHE A 214 11.08 2.60 11.79
C PHE A 214 10.73 4.06 12.08
N THR A 215 9.49 4.46 11.77
CA THR A 215 9.02 5.83 11.97
C THR A 215 8.99 6.17 13.45
N MET A 216 8.51 5.28 14.32
CA MET A 216 8.52 5.49 15.77
C MET A 216 9.95 5.55 16.34
N ALA A 217 10.87 4.74 15.82
CA ALA A 217 12.28 4.76 16.22
C ALA A 217 13.01 6.04 15.76
N GLU A 218 12.67 6.58 14.59
CA GLU A 218 13.26 7.81 14.02
C GLU A 218 12.76 9.10 14.68
N MET A 219 11.81 9.01 15.61
CA MET A 219 11.22 10.14 16.29
C MET A 219 11.71 10.37 17.76
N PRO A 220 13.02 10.50 18.07
CA PRO A 220 13.49 10.76 19.44
C PRO A 220 12.90 12.02 20.11
N TRP A 221 12.58 13.06 19.34
CA TRP A 221 12.13 14.37 19.87
C TRP A 221 10.63 14.45 20.18
N TYR A 222 9.84 13.46 19.77
CA TYR A 222 8.39 13.47 19.99
C TYR A 222 8.00 13.17 21.44
N GLN A 223 8.88 12.54 22.22
CA GLN A 223 8.63 12.26 23.65
C GLN A 223 8.26 13.51 24.45
N ALA A 224 8.86 14.67 24.15
CA ALA A 224 8.59 15.93 24.86
C ALA A 224 7.28 16.62 24.45
N LYS A 225 6.81 16.41 23.21
CA LYS A 225 5.57 17.02 22.68
C LYS A 225 4.34 16.10 22.79
N ILE A 226 4.53 14.80 22.92
CA ILE A 226 3.44 13.83 23.10
C ILE A 226 3.04 13.71 24.58
N ALA A 227 3.96 13.99 25.52
CA ALA A 227 3.63 14.06 26.94
C ALA A 227 2.51 15.08 27.28
N SER A 228 2.29 16.09 26.41
CA SER A 228 1.20 17.06 26.55
C SER A 228 -0.11 16.66 25.85
N VAL A 229 -0.09 15.58 25.05
CA VAL A 229 -1.26 14.99 24.39
C VAL A 229 -1.77 13.84 25.28
N ILE A 230 -2.45 14.22 26.37
CA ILE A 230 -3.34 13.38 27.20
C ILE A 230 -2.76 11.98 27.55
N PHE A 231 -2.11 11.88 28.70
CA PHE A 231 -2.02 10.69 29.57
C PHE A 231 -1.70 9.31 28.94
N ALA A 232 -1.04 9.24 27.78
CA ALA A 232 -0.58 7.99 27.19
C ALA A 232 0.92 8.05 26.88
N THR A 233 1.67 7.03 27.30
CA THR A 233 3.08 6.84 26.92
C THR A 233 3.15 6.66 25.40
N PRO A 234 3.87 7.52 24.64
CA PRO A 234 3.86 7.54 23.18
C PRO A 234 4.14 6.16 22.56
N PRO A 235 3.68 5.88 21.33
CA PRO A 235 4.05 4.65 20.67
C PRO A 235 5.56 4.69 20.43
N THR A 236 6.26 3.71 20.98
CA THR A 236 7.70 3.54 20.82
C THR A 236 7.98 2.24 20.09
N SER A 237 9.06 2.24 19.32
CA SER A 237 9.63 1.05 18.70
C SER A 237 11.12 1.26 18.46
N THR A 238 11.81 0.23 17.97
CA THR A 238 13.25 0.21 17.75
C THR A 238 13.58 -0.06 16.28
N TYR A 239 14.79 0.30 15.87
CA TYR A 239 15.29 -0.07 14.55
C TYR A 239 15.45 -1.60 14.40
N ASP A 240 15.69 -2.34 15.48
CA ASP A 240 15.73 -3.80 15.47
C ASP A 240 14.36 -4.41 15.17
N GLU A 241 13.29 -3.90 15.77
CA GLU A 241 11.92 -4.34 15.44
C GLU A 241 11.57 -4.04 13.98
N ALA A 242 11.90 -2.84 13.49
CA ALA A 242 11.70 -2.47 12.10
C ALA A 242 12.46 -3.43 11.16
N LEU A 243 13.72 -3.73 11.47
CA LEU A 243 14.54 -4.66 10.71
C LEU A 243 13.90 -6.06 10.65
N GLY A 244 13.40 -6.56 11.79
CA GLY A 244 12.71 -7.84 11.87
C GLY A 244 11.53 -7.94 10.90
N TYR A 245 10.65 -6.92 10.88
CA TYR A 245 9.52 -6.89 9.97
C TYR A 245 9.94 -6.74 8.51
N PHE A 246 10.90 -5.88 8.18
CA PHE A 246 11.35 -5.75 6.78
C PHE A 246 12.00 -7.03 6.24
N LEU A 247 12.77 -7.74 7.07
CA LEU A 247 13.32 -9.05 6.72
C LEU A 247 12.22 -10.11 6.60
N GLN A 248 11.21 -10.07 7.47
CA GLN A 248 10.05 -10.95 7.37
C GLN A 248 9.29 -10.71 6.06
N ALA A 249 9.02 -9.46 5.69
CA ALA A 249 8.35 -9.12 4.43
C ALA A 249 9.12 -9.65 3.21
N GLU A 250 10.45 -9.51 3.22
CA GLU A 250 11.32 -10.05 2.18
C GLU A 250 11.35 -11.59 2.16
N SER A 251 11.19 -12.24 3.32
CA SER A 251 11.08 -13.70 3.41
C SER A 251 9.74 -14.23 2.92
N VAL A 252 8.66 -13.46 3.07
CA VAL A 252 7.30 -13.83 2.65
C VAL A 252 7.18 -13.76 1.13
N ASP A 253 7.61 -12.65 0.52
CA ASP A 253 7.60 -12.47 -0.94
C ASP A 253 8.91 -11.80 -1.41
N PRO A 254 9.95 -12.56 -1.77
CA PRO A 254 11.24 -12.00 -2.15
C PRO A 254 11.17 -11.06 -3.35
N GLY A 255 11.69 -9.83 -3.19
CA GLY A 255 11.72 -8.82 -4.25
C GLY A 255 10.36 -8.23 -4.62
N PHE A 256 9.34 -8.37 -3.77
CA PHE A 256 7.99 -7.86 -4.01
C PHE A 256 7.93 -6.33 -4.14
N TYR A 257 8.76 -5.61 -3.38
CA TYR A 257 8.69 -4.15 -3.28
C TYR A 257 10.07 -3.51 -3.07
N SER A 258 10.51 -2.68 -4.02
CA SER A 258 11.83 -2.03 -3.97
C SER A 258 12.01 -1.13 -2.75
N MET A 259 10.91 -0.54 -2.24
CA MET A 259 10.93 0.25 -1.01
C MET A 259 11.22 -0.60 0.23
N ASN A 260 10.85 -1.89 0.26
CA ASN A 260 11.23 -2.78 1.37
C ASN A 260 12.76 -2.92 1.45
N LEU A 261 13.40 -3.17 0.30
CA LEU A 261 14.85 -3.27 0.19
C LEU A 261 15.57 -1.96 0.57
N LEU A 262 15.03 -0.82 0.13
CA LEU A 262 15.53 0.49 0.54
C LEU A 262 15.45 0.67 2.06
N MET A 263 14.32 0.30 2.66
CA MET A 263 14.12 0.41 4.10
C MET A 263 15.02 -0.55 4.89
N LEU A 264 15.33 -1.75 4.38
CA LEU A 264 16.37 -2.62 4.94
C LEU A 264 17.72 -1.89 4.97
N GLY A 265 18.14 -1.32 3.84
CA GLY A 265 19.37 -0.54 3.74
C GLY A 265 19.43 0.61 4.76
N LYS A 266 18.37 1.43 4.81
CA LYS A 266 18.26 2.56 5.76
C LYS A 266 18.26 2.10 7.22
N THR A 267 17.62 0.98 7.53
CA THR A 267 17.57 0.44 8.89
C THR A 267 18.95 -0.05 9.33
N TYR A 268 19.68 -0.77 8.47
CA TYR A 268 21.06 -1.15 8.78
C TYR A 268 21.99 0.05 8.95
N MET A 269 21.79 1.14 8.19
CA MET A 269 22.53 2.40 8.43
C MET A 269 22.27 2.96 9.83
N ARG A 270 21.01 2.96 10.28
CA ARG A 270 20.64 3.44 11.62
C ARG A 270 21.21 2.54 12.73
N LEU A 271 21.37 1.25 12.45
CA LEU A 271 22.02 0.28 13.35
C LEU A 271 23.55 0.28 13.25
N GLY A 272 24.15 1.14 12.42
CA GLY A 272 25.61 1.23 12.26
C GLY A 272 26.25 0.07 11.49
N ASN A 273 25.46 -0.79 10.86
CA ASN A 273 25.97 -1.91 10.05
C ASN A 273 26.11 -1.50 8.58
N THR A 274 27.22 -0.81 8.27
CA THR A 274 27.49 -0.28 6.93
C THR A 274 27.56 -1.37 5.86
N SER A 275 28.15 -2.53 6.16
CA SER A 275 28.28 -3.63 5.20
C SER A 275 26.92 -4.18 4.77
N ALA A 276 26.02 -4.43 5.72
CA ALA A 276 24.66 -4.87 5.41
C ALA A 276 23.86 -3.77 4.71
N ALA A 277 24.03 -2.50 5.12
CA ALA A 277 23.38 -1.38 4.44
C ALA A 277 23.74 -1.31 2.95
N MET A 278 25.03 -1.37 2.60
CA MET A 278 25.48 -1.37 1.20
C MET A 278 24.88 -2.54 0.42
N LEU A 279 24.92 -3.75 0.98
CA LEU A 279 24.34 -4.95 0.35
C LEU A 279 22.87 -4.74 -0.06
N TRP A 280 22.04 -4.22 0.84
CA TRP A 280 20.62 -4.02 0.55
C TRP A 280 20.36 -2.85 -0.41
N LEU A 281 21.11 -1.76 -0.29
CA LEU A 281 20.99 -0.62 -1.21
C LEU A 281 21.46 -0.97 -2.63
N GLU A 282 22.49 -1.81 -2.77
CA GLU A 282 22.91 -2.34 -4.07
C GLU A 282 21.83 -3.24 -4.69
N LYS A 283 21.17 -4.09 -3.87
CA LYS A 283 20.03 -4.89 -4.35
C LYS A 283 18.91 -4.00 -4.94
N VAL A 284 18.59 -2.86 -4.33
CA VAL A 284 17.60 -1.91 -4.87
C VAL A 284 17.95 -1.50 -6.31
N GLN A 285 19.23 -1.27 -6.61
CA GLN A 285 19.69 -0.89 -7.96
C GLN A 285 19.43 -1.98 -9.00
N THR A 286 19.42 -3.25 -8.58
CA THR A 286 19.21 -4.40 -9.48
C THR A 286 17.73 -4.68 -9.79
N CYS A 287 16.80 -4.12 -9.01
CA CYS A 287 15.36 -4.32 -9.23
C CYS A 287 14.90 -3.67 -10.55
N PRO A 288 13.90 -4.18 -11.27
CA PRO A 288 13.27 -3.44 -12.37
C PRO A 288 12.46 -2.26 -11.83
N SER A 289 12.47 -1.11 -12.52
CA SER A 289 11.59 0.02 -12.17
C SER A 289 10.23 -0.17 -12.84
N LYS A 290 9.21 -0.58 -12.08
CA LYS A 290 7.85 -0.78 -12.62
C LYS A 290 6.96 0.42 -12.38
N CYS A 291 7.23 1.18 -11.31
CA CYS A 291 6.48 2.38 -10.94
C CYS A 291 7.41 3.55 -10.57
N GLU A 292 6.81 4.72 -10.30
CA GLU A 292 7.55 5.89 -9.83
C GLU A 292 8.21 5.60 -8.47
N GLU A 293 7.55 4.85 -7.58
CA GLU A 293 8.10 4.49 -6.26
C GLU A 293 9.39 3.67 -6.39
N ASP A 294 9.45 2.70 -7.32
CA ASP A 294 10.68 1.95 -7.59
C ASP A 294 11.81 2.86 -8.09
N THR A 295 11.45 3.82 -8.95
CA THR A 295 12.40 4.80 -9.49
C THR A 295 12.94 5.68 -8.36
N GLN A 296 12.05 6.16 -7.48
CA GLN A 296 12.41 6.95 -6.32
C GLN A 296 13.25 6.14 -5.32
N ALA A 297 12.95 4.85 -5.14
CA ALA A 297 13.71 3.96 -4.27
C ALA A 297 15.15 3.82 -4.76
N LYS A 298 15.35 3.61 -6.06
CA LYS A 298 16.67 3.55 -6.68
C LYS A 298 17.43 4.87 -6.58
N LEU A 299 16.78 6.00 -6.85
CA LEU A 299 17.43 7.31 -6.74
C LEU A 299 17.89 7.57 -5.30
N GLU A 300 17.05 7.25 -4.31
CA GLU A 300 17.42 7.38 -2.89
C GLU A 300 18.55 6.41 -2.51
N ALA A 301 18.48 5.15 -2.96
CA ALA A 301 19.53 4.17 -2.70
C ALA A 301 20.87 4.58 -3.33
N GLU A 302 20.87 5.14 -4.53
CA GLU A 302 22.09 5.61 -5.21
C GLU A 302 22.74 6.75 -4.42
N GLN A 303 21.94 7.69 -3.90
CA GLN A 303 22.43 8.79 -3.07
C GLN A 303 23.01 8.30 -1.75
N LEU A 304 22.36 7.32 -1.12
CA LEU A 304 22.86 6.71 0.12
C LEU A 304 24.17 5.95 -0.11
N LEU A 305 24.29 5.18 -1.20
CA LEU A 305 25.52 4.47 -1.56
C LEU A 305 26.70 5.44 -1.77
N LYS A 306 26.48 6.57 -2.46
CA LYS A 306 27.51 7.62 -2.60
C LYS A 306 27.96 8.18 -1.25
N THR A 307 27.02 8.32 -0.32
CA THR A 307 27.32 8.83 1.03
C THR A 307 28.14 7.81 1.84
N LEU A 308 27.81 6.52 1.74
CA LEU A 308 28.55 5.45 2.43
C LEU A 308 29.95 5.25 1.84
N GLY A 309 30.10 5.29 0.52
CA GLY A 309 31.40 5.14 -0.15
C GLY A 309 32.34 6.35 0.00
N ALA A 310 31.82 7.53 0.34
CA ALA A 310 32.64 8.70 0.66
C ALA A 310 33.10 8.73 2.12
N ALA A 311 32.50 7.91 2.99
CA ALA A 311 32.80 7.83 4.43
C ALA A 311 33.73 6.65 4.80
N SER A 312 34.01 5.77 3.84
CA SER A 312 34.92 4.61 3.93
C SER A 312 36.30 4.94 3.39
#